data_AF-A0A530CJK3-F1
#
_entry.id   AF-A0A530CJK3-F1
#
_cell.length_a   1.000
_cell.length_b   1.000
_cell.length_c   1.000
_cell.angle_alpha   90.00
_cell.angle_beta   90.00
_cell.angle_gamma   90.00
#
_symmetry.space_group_name_H-M   'P 1'
#
loop_
_entity.id
_entity.type
_entity.pdbx_description
1 polymer ?
#
loop_
_entity_poly.entity_id
_entity_poly.type
_entity_poly.pdbx_seq_one_letter_code
_entity_poly.pdbx_strand_id
1 'polypeptide(L)'
;MHARILYHIFLICIWLTVSQVSARADEAATPKAALAVKTLQVISIAIVKFEEACGISIMQERLPGNVVCSGNSQEVGEAWDDALVRAGLAESFSDREQLARQLGLNSTAALVLQGMARKEGIEYLMAALEEIAKEGQ
;
A
#
# COMPACT_ATOMS: atom_id res chain seq x y z
N MET A 1 21.69 37.78 -35.22
CA MET A 1 20.93 37.94 -33.96
C MET A 1 19.54 37.28 -33.94
N HIS A 2 19.10 36.54 -34.97
CA HIS A 2 17.73 35.96 -35.02
C HIS A 2 17.61 34.45 -34.75
N ALA A 3 18.73 33.69 -34.70
CA ALA A 3 18.69 32.22 -34.54
C ALA A 3 18.57 31.73 -33.08
N ARG A 4 18.99 32.54 -32.10
CA ARG A 4 18.97 32.17 -30.67
C ARG A 4 17.56 32.17 -30.07
N ILE A 5 16.69 33.05 -30.55
CA ILE A 5 15.32 33.21 -30.04
C ILE A 5 14.45 32.00 -30.43
N LEU A 6 14.59 31.51 -31.67
CA LEU A 6 13.85 30.34 -32.15
C LEU A 6 14.19 29.05 -31.39
N TYR A 7 15.45 28.89 -30.98
CA TYR A 7 15.89 27.73 -30.19
C TYR A 7 15.29 27.72 -28.77
N HIS A 8 15.19 28.87 -28.12
CA HIS A 8 14.57 28.99 -26.79
C HIS A 8 13.06 28.76 -26.83
N ILE A 9 12.36 29.22 -27.88
CA ILE A 9 10.93 28.96 -28.06
C ILE A 9 10.69 27.46 -28.27
N PHE A 10 11.54 26.78 -29.06
CA PHE A 10 11.43 25.35 -29.31
C PHE A 10 11.64 24.51 -28.03
N LEU A 11 12.62 24.89 -27.20
CA LEU A 11 12.87 24.24 -25.90
C LEU A 11 11.71 24.43 -24.90
N ILE A 12 11.07 25.61 -24.88
CA ILE A 12 9.91 25.87 -24.03
C ILE A 12 8.69 25.03 -24.46
N CYS A 13 8.46 24.86 -25.77
CA CYS A 13 7.38 24.02 -26.29
C CYS A 13 7.56 22.52 -25.97
N ILE A 14 8.80 22.03 -25.92
CA ILE A 14 9.11 20.65 -25.51
C ILE A 14 8.89 20.49 -24.00
N TRP A 15 9.24 21.50 -23.19
CA TRP A 15 9.02 21.46 -21.74
C TRP A 15 7.52 21.48 -21.39
N LEU A 16 6.72 22.28 -22.11
CA LEU A 16 5.26 22.35 -21.93
C LEU A 16 4.53 21.06 -22.33
N THR A 17 5.03 20.32 -23.33
CA THR A 17 4.42 19.05 -23.74
C THR A 17 4.79 17.89 -22.82
N VAL A 18 5.99 17.89 -22.23
CA VAL A 18 6.40 16.88 -21.23
C VAL A 18 5.66 17.07 -19.90
N SER A 19 5.40 18.30 -19.47
CA SER A 19 4.63 18.56 -18.23
C SER A 19 3.13 18.25 -18.34
N GLN A 20 2.56 18.18 -19.56
CA GLN A 20 1.13 17.90 -19.74
C GLN A 20 0.79 16.41 -19.92
N VAL A 21 1.77 15.54 -20.20
CA VAL A 21 1.52 14.09 -20.32
C VAL A 21 1.43 13.41 -18.95
N SER A 22 2.15 13.91 -17.93
CA SER A 22 2.08 13.36 -16.57
C SER A 22 0.85 13.83 -15.77
N ALA A 23 0.13 14.87 -16.22
CA ALA A 23 -1.04 15.39 -15.51
C ALA A 23 -2.33 14.57 -15.78
N ARG A 24 -2.38 13.78 -16.86
CA ARG A 24 -3.60 13.03 -17.24
C ARG A 24 -3.74 11.66 -16.59
N ALA A 25 -2.75 11.21 -15.81
CA ALA A 25 -2.82 9.95 -15.08
C ALA A 25 -3.38 10.09 -13.66
N ASP A 26 -3.46 11.32 -13.12
CA ASP A 26 -3.90 11.57 -11.73
C ASP A 26 -5.34 12.10 -11.60
N GLU A 27 -6.06 12.31 -12.71
CA GLU A 27 -7.36 13.02 -12.69
C GLU A 27 -8.62 12.14 -12.70
N ALA A 28 -8.51 10.81 -12.56
CA ALA A 28 -9.69 9.94 -12.52
C ALA A 28 -9.89 9.16 -11.20
N ALA A 29 -8.88 9.03 -10.33
CA ALA A 29 -9.03 8.25 -9.11
C ALA A 29 -9.81 9.02 -8.04
N THR A 30 -10.96 8.48 -7.60
CA THR A 30 -11.65 9.00 -6.41
C THR A 30 -10.70 9.01 -5.19
N PRO A 31 -10.86 9.90 -4.19
CA PRO A 31 -10.02 9.88 -2.99
C PRO A 31 -9.99 8.52 -2.28
N LYS A 32 -11.11 7.77 -2.36
CA LYS A 32 -11.23 6.41 -1.85
C LYS A 32 -10.37 5.41 -2.64
N ALA A 33 -10.39 5.48 -3.97
CA ALA A 33 -9.56 4.64 -4.83
C ALA A 33 -8.06 4.93 -4.64
N ALA A 34 -7.67 6.22 -4.56
CA ALA A 34 -6.29 6.60 -4.27
C ALA A 34 -5.82 6.07 -2.90
N LEU A 35 -6.69 6.14 -1.88
CA LEU A 35 -6.41 5.58 -0.56
C LEU A 35 -6.27 4.04 -0.61
N ALA A 36 -7.08 3.35 -1.40
CA ALA A 36 -7.00 1.91 -1.58
C ALA A 36 -5.69 1.49 -2.26
N VAL A 37 -5.28 2.18 -3.34
CA VAL A 37 -3.99 1.95 -4.03
C VAL A 37 -2.83 2.16 -3.07
N LYS A 38 -2.83 3.26 -2.30
CA LYS A 38 -1.80 3.50 -1.29
C LYS A 38 -1.77 2.40 -0.23
N THR A 39 -2.93 1.93 0.23
CA THR A 39 -3.02 0.87 1.23
C THR A 39 -2.50 -0.46 0.68
N LEU A 40 -2.82 -0.81 -0.57
CA LEU A 40 -2.26 -1.99 -1.26
C LEU A 40 -0.73 -1.97 -1.32
N GLN A 41 -0.16 -0.80 -1.64
CA GLN A 41 1.30 -0.63 -1.66
C GLN A 41 1.90 -0.88 -0.27
N VAL A 42 1.29 -0.34 0.80
CA VAL A 42 1.74 -0.56 2.18
C VAL A 42 1.65 -2.04 2.56
N ILE A 43 0.54 -2.73 2.26
CA ILE A 43 0.41 -4.18 2.51
C ILE A 43 1.48 -4.98 1.76
N SER A 44 1.74 -4.64 0.50
CA SER A 44 2.77 -5.31 -0.30
C SER A 44 4.17 -5.13 0.31
N ILE A 45 4.49 -3.93 0.79
CA ILE A 45 5.75 -3.66 1.50
C ILE A 45 5.79 -4.43 2.82
N ALA A 46 4.68 -4.49 3.56
CA ALA A 46 4.62 -5.22 4.83
C ALA A 46 4.89 -6.72 4.67
N ILE A 47 4.39 -7.35 3.60
CA ILE A 47 4.70 -8.76 3.27
C ILE A 47 6.21 -8.96 3.15
N VAL A 48 6.89 -8.08 2.39
CA VAL A 48 8.35 -8.13 2.23
C VAL A 48 9.06 -7.87 3.56
N LYS A 49 8.62 -6.89 4.35
CA LYS A 49 9.21 -6.55 5.65
C LYS A 49 9.05 -7.66 6.68
N PHE A 50 7.95 -8.41 6.61
CA PHE A 50 7.75 -9.59 7.44
C PHE A 50 8.75 -10.68 7.05
N GLU A 51 8.88 -10.97 5.76
CA GLU A 51 9.81 -12.00 5.26
C GLU A 51 11.27 -11.66 5.56
N GLU A 52 11.67 -10.40 5.37
CA GLU A 52 13.00 -9.89 5.74
C GLU A 52 13.28 -10.06 7.25
N ALA A 53 12.28 -9.82 8.10
CA ALA A 53 12.46 -9.88 9.55
C ALA A 53 12.45 -11.32 10.09
N CYS A 54 11.56 -12.17 9.58
CA CYS A 54 11.25 -13.47 10.15
C CYS A 54 11.83 -14.66 9.35
N GLY A 55 12.33 -14.42 8.13
CA GLY A 55 12.92 -15.45 7.27
C GLY A 55 11.90 -16.45 6.69
N ILE A 56 10.61 -16.15 6.79
CA ILE A 56 9.50 -16.97 6.24
C ILE A 56 8.45 -16.05 5.61
N SER A 57 7.69 -16.58 4.65
CA SER A 57 6.64 -15.80 3.99
C SER A 57 5.34 -15.82 4.79
N ILE A 58 4.73 -14.65 5.04
CA ILE A 58 3.39 -14.55 5.63
C ILE A 58 2.29 -15.12 4.70
N MET A 59 2.60 -15.29 3.41
CA MET A 59 1.67 -15.78 2.39
C MET A 59 1.67 -17.32 2.24
N GLN A 60 2.37 -18.05 3.12
CA GLN A 60 2.35 -19.51 3.12
C GLN A 60 1.09 -20.08 3.79
N GLU A 61 0.67 -21.29 3.41
CA GLU A 61 -0.60 -21.88 3.88
C GLU A 61 -0.64 -22.13 5.40
N ARG A 62 0.51 -22.45 6.00
CA ARG A 62 0.62 -22.76 7.43
C ARG A 62 1.71 -21.91 8.05
N LEU A 63 1.30 -20.96 8.88
CA LEU A 63 2.21 -20.22 9.74
C LEU A 63 2.31 -20.94 11.09
N PRO A 64 3.50 -20.98 11.71
CA PRO A 64 3.62 -21.40 13.10
C PRO A 64 2.88 -20.39 13.99
N GLY A 65 2.45 -20.77 15.20
CA GLY A 65 1.84 -19.80 16.12
C GLY A 65 2.79 -18.67 16.53
N ASN A 66 4.07 -19.04 16.74
CA ASN A 66 5.15 -18.13 17.06
C ASN A 66 6.20 -18.13 15.95
N VAL A 67 6.80 -16.97 15.71
CA VAL A 67 7.87 -16.75 14.73
C VAL A 67 9.05 -16.09 15.41
N VAL A 68 10.27 -16.36 14.90
CA VAL A 68 11.48 -15.67 15.33
C VAL A 68 11.76 -14.57 14.32
N CYS A 69 11.55 -13.32 14.72
CA CYS A 69 11.76 -12.16 13.88
C CYS A 69 12.85 -11.29 14.48
N SER A 70 13.85 -10.91 13.69
CA SER A 70 14.99 -10.07 14.13
C SER A 70 15.66 -10.55 15.43
N GLY A 71 15.66 -11.87 15.68
CA GLY A 71 16.27 -12.50 16.85
C GLY A 71 15.38 -12.69 18.08
N ASN A 72 14.13 -12.22 18.06
CA ASN A 72 13.17 -12.39 19.16
C ASN A 72 12.00 -13.29 18.73
N SER A 73 11.52 -14.13 19.66
CA SER A 73 10.29 -14.90 19.44
C SER A 73 9.08 -14.03 19.77
N GLN A 74 8.11 -13.99 18.87
CA GLN A 74 6.85 -13.25 19.04
C GLN A 74 5.68 -13.99 18.36
N GLU A 75 4.45 -13.66 18.73
CA GLU A 75 3.28 -14.23 18.06
C GLU A 75 3.22 -13.73 16.60
N VAL A 76 2.69 -14.55 15.68
CA VAL A 76 2.58 -14.15 14.27
C VAL A 76 1.79 -12.86 14.07
N GLY A 77 0.74 -12.66 14.88
CA GLY A 77 -0.05 -11.42 14.83
C GLY A 77 0.78 -10.19 15.17
N GLU A 78 1.61 -10.27 16.21
CA GLU A 78 2.51 -9.19 16.63
C GLU A 78 3.58 -8.91 15.57
N ALA A 79 4.19 -9.96 14.99
CA ALA A 79 5.13 -9.80 13.87
C ALA A 79 4.53 -9.17 12.62
N TRP A 80 3.27 -9.47 12.33
CA TRP A 80 2.55 -8.83 11.25
C TRP A 80 2.24 -7.37 11.55
N ASP A 81 1.78 -7.06 12.78
CA ASP A 81 1.54 -5.70 13.23
C ASP A 81 2.80 -4.82 13.09
N ASP A 82 3.93 -5.32 13.57
CA ASP A 82 5.23 -4.68 13.43
C ASP A 82 5.61 -4.45 11.96
N ALA A 83 5.34 -5.42 11.07
CA ALA A 83 5.64 -5.30 9.65
C ALA A 83 4.77 -4.24 8.97
N LEU A 84 3.49 -4.14 9.33
CA LEU A 84 2.58 -3.09 8.87
C LEU A 84 3.07 -1.71 9.29
N VAL A 85 3.45 -1.55 10.56
CA VAL A 85 3.99 -0.28 11.08
C VAL A 85 5.29 0.09 10.37
N ARG A 86 6.23 -0.85 10.21
CA ARG A 86 7.49 -0.62 9.47
C ARG A 86 7.26 -0.29 8.00
N ALA A 87 6.17 -0.76 7.40
CA ALA A 87 5.77 -0.43 6.04
C ALA A 87 5.08 0.94 5.91
N GLY A 88 4.85 1.64 7.03
CA GLY A 88 4.22 2.94 7.07
C GLY A 88 2.70 2.90 7.23
N LEU A 89 2.12 1.77 7.68
CA LEU A 89 0.75 1.75 8.16
C LEU A 89 0.69 2.43 9.54
N ALA A 90 -0.39 3.17 9.80
CA ALA A 90 -0.57 3.91 11.04
C ALA A 90 -0.30 3.07 12.30
N GLU A 91 0.38 3.66 13.28
CA GLU A 91 0.84 2.96 14.49
C GLU A 91 -0.32 2.59 15.43
N SER A 92 -1.37 3.40 15.48
CA SER A 92 -2.47 3.20 16.42
C SER A 92 -3.59 2.31 15.87
N PHE A 93 -4.27 1.58 16.76
CA PHE A 93 -5.45 0.79 16.42
C PHE A 93 -6.60 1.68 15.89
N SER A 94 -6.81 2.85 16.50
CA SER A 94 -7.88 3.79 16.13
C SER A 94 -7.70 4.34 14.71
N ASP A 95 -6.46 4.65 14.31
CA ASP A 95 -6.19 5.17 12.97
C ASP A 95 -6.44 4.10 11.91
N ARG A 96 -6.10 2.84 12.22
CA ARG A 96 -6.33 1.69 11.33
C ARG A 96 -7.81 1.34 11.22
N GLU A 97 -8.56 1.47 12.31
CA GLU A 97 -10.02 1.34 12.28
C GLU A 97 -10.68 2.47 11.46
N GLN A 98 -10.19 3.71 11.61
CA GLN A 98 -10.64 4.82 10.78
C GLN A 98 -10.31 4.60 9.29
N LEU A 99 -9.11 4.13 8.98
CA LEU A 99 -8.71 3.77 7.61
C LEU A 99 -9.65 2.71 7.02
N ALA A 100 -9.94 1.64 7.77
CA ALA A 100 -10.87 0.61 7.34
C ALA A 100 -12.28 1.17 7.05
N ARG A 101 -12.78 2.08 7.90
CA ARG A 101 -14.05 2.79 7.68
C ARG A 101 -14.03 3.66 6.43
N GLN A 102 -12.96 4.42 6.19
CA GLN A 102 -12.81 5.27 4.99
C GLN A 102 -12.81 4.45 3.70
N LEU A 103 -12.21 3.26 3.75
CA LEU A 103 -12.18 2.31 2.64
C LEU A 103 -13.48 1.51 2.50
N GLY A 104 -14.36 1.53 3.51
CA GLY A 104 -15.58 0.72 3.52
C GLY A 104 -15.30 -0.78 3.60
N LEU A 105 -14.20 -1.16 4.25
CA LEU A 105 -13.84 -2.56 4.47
C LEU A 105 -14.80 -3.21 5.45
N ASN A 106 -15.12 -4.48 5.22
CA ASN A 106 -15.88 -5.28 6.18
C ASN A 106 -15.02 -5.70 7.38
N SER A 107 -15.66 -6.34 8.37
CA SER A 107 -15.00 -6.76 9.62
C SER A 107 -13.79 -7.66 9.39
N THR A 108 -13.85 -8.60 8.45
CA THR A 108 -12.73 -9.51 8.16
C THR A 108 -11.51 -8.75 7.63
N ALA A 109 -11.69 -7.89 6.63
CA ALA A 109 -10.59 -7.10 6.07
C ALA A 109 -10.04 -6.07 7.08
N ALA A 110 -10.91 -5.50 7.92
CA ALA A 110 -10.51 -4.58 8.99
C ALA A 110 -9.63 -5.26 10.05
N LEU A 111 -9.96 -6.50 10.43
CA LEU A 111 -9.18 -7.26 11.41
C LEU A 111 -7.74 -7.56 10.94
N VAL A 112 -7.56 -7.75 9.64
CA VAL A 112 -6.22 -7.99 9.05
C VAL A 112 -5.35 -6.72 9.10
N LEU A 113 -5.95 -5.54 8.92
CA LEU A 113 -5.26 -4.26 9.13
C LEU A 113 -4.89 -4.03 10.61
N GLN A 114 -5.64 -4.65 11.54
CA GLN A 114 -5.43 -4.55 12.99
C GLN A 114 -4.42 -5.58 13.53
N GLY A 115 -3.67 -6.27 12.67
CA GLY A 115 -2.60 -7.18 13.08
C GLY A 115 -2.98 -8.67 13.06
N MET A 116 -4.21 -9.05 12.71
CA MET A 116 -4.55 -10.47 12.55
C MET A 116 -4.10 -11.02 11.19
N ALA A 117 -2.91 -11.63 11.13
CA ALA A 117 -2.41 -12.25 9.91
C ALA A 117 -2.81 -13.71 9.74
N ARG A 118 -3.54 -13.98 8.66
CA ARG A 118 -3.63 -15.29 8.00
C ARG A 118 -3.58 -15.07 6.50
N LYS A 119 -2.97 -16.00 5.75
CA LYS A 119 -2.87 -15.94 4.28
C LYS A 119 -4.19 -15.53 3.62
N GLU A 120 -5.26 -16.30 3.89
CA GLU A 120 -6.60 -16.04 3.32
C GLU A 120 -7.14 -14.66 3.68
N GLY A 121 -6.86 -14.17 4.89
CA GLY A 121 -7.27 -12.84 5.32
C GLY A 121 -6.52 -11.73 4.58
N ILE A 122 -5.22 -11.91 4.36
CA ILE A 122 -4.38 -10.97 3.60
C ILE A 122 -4.81 -10.95 2.13
N GLU A 123 -5.01 -12.12 1.52
CA GLU A 123 -5.52 -12.24 0.14
C GLU A 123 -6.89 -11.58 0.01
N TYR A 124 -7.78 -11.81 0.97
CA TYR A 124 -9.10 -11.17 1.01
C TYR A 124 -9.02 -9.65 1.12
N LEU A 125 -8.15 -9.13 2.00
CA LEU A 125 -7.91 -7.69 2.14
C LEU A 125 -7.37 -7.10 0.84
N MET A 126 -6.38 -7.71 0.22
CA MET A 126 -5.80 -7.24 -1.04
C MET A 126 -6.86 -7.22 -2.15
N ALA A 127 -7.64 -8.29 -2.31
CA ALA A 127 -8.72 -8.33 -3.28
C ALA A 127 -9.77 -7.22 -3.04
N ALA A 128 -10.17 -6.99 -1.79
CA ALA A 128 -11.12 -5.93 -1.46
C ALA A 128 -10.58 -4.54 -1.81
N LEU A 129 -9.30 -4.27 -1.53
CA LEU A 129 -8.66 -3.01 -1.87
C LEU A 129 -8.50 -2.84 -3.39
N GLU A 130 -8.20 -3.90 -4.13
CA GLU A 130 -8.11 -3.88 -5.59
C GLU A 130 -9.44 -3.53 -6.23
N GLU A 131 -10.54 -4.08 -5.73
CA GLU A 131 -11.88 -3.74 -6.21
C GLU A 131 -12.22 -2.27 -5.93
N ILE A 132 -11.94 -1.76 -4.72
CA ILE A 132 -12.13 -0.34 -4.39
C ILE A 132 -11.26 0.56 -5.31
N ALA A 133 -10.05 0.13 -5.63
CA ALA A 133 -9.15 0.88 -6.52
C ALA A 133 -9.68 0.93 -7.96
N LYS A 134 -10.36 -0.11 -8.44
CA LYS A 134 -10.98 -0.19 -9.77
C LYS A 134 -12.30 0.57 -9.86
N GLU A 135 -13.13 0.54 -8.82
CA GLU A 135 -14.43 1.23 -8.78
C GLU A 135 -14.33 2.76 -8.97
N GLY A 136 -13.17 3.33 -8.68
CA GLY A 136 -12.91 4.75 -8.82
C GLY A 136 -12.10 5.14 -10.04
N GLN A 137 -11.97 4.29 -11.06
CA GLN A 137 -11.37 4.59 -12.38
C GLN A 137 -12.45 4.67 -13.46
#